data_AF-A0A7J0ER65-F1
#
_entry.id   AF-A0A7J0ER65-F1
#
_cell.length_a   1.000
_cell.length_b   1.000
_cell.length_c   1.000
_cell.angle_alpha   90.00
_cell.angle_beta   90.00
_cell.angle_gamma   90.00
#
_symmetry.space_group_name_H-M   'P 1'
#
loop_
_entity.id
_entity.type
_entity.pdbx_description
1 polymer ?
#
loop_
_entity_poly.entity_id
_entity_poly.type
_entity_poly.pdbx_seq_one_letter_code
_entity_poly.pdbx_strand_id
1 'polypeptide(L)'
;MASPMVEDSSFEEDQLASMSTDDIIRASRLLDNEIRILKEELQRTNLELDSFKEKIKENQEKIKLNKQLPYLVGNIVEAPLHPPSYKPGCYSQFLPQTCPYLQITFAVEVVQTWESAIRVGLQSPSILEMNPEDEAEEDGANIDLDSQRKGKCVVLKTSTRQTIFLPVVGLVDPDKLKPGDLVGVNKDSYLILDTLPSEYDSRVKAMEVDEKPTEDYNDIGGLEKQASFLYSDLDAFKIEQIQELVEAIVLPMTHAERFQKLGVRPPKGVLLYGPPGTGKTLMARACAAQTNATFLKLAGPQLVQMFIGDGAKLVRDAFLLAKEKSPCIIFIDEIDAIGTKRFDSEVSGDREVQRTMLELLNQLDGFSSDDRIKVIAATNRADILDPALMRSGRLDRKIEFPHPTEEARARILQIHSRKMNVHPDVNFEELARSTDDFNGAQLKAVCVEAGMLALRRDATEVNHEDFNEGIIQVQAKKKASLNYYA
;
A
#
# COMPACT_ATOMS: atom_id res chain seq x y z
N MET A 1 -32.00 23.49 -14.63
CA MET A 1 -33.39 23.26 -15.05
C MET A 1 -34.27 23.60 -13.86
N ALA A 2 -34.84 24.79 -13.84
CA ALA A 2 -35.83 25.17 -12.84
C ALA A 2 -37.22 24.85 -13.42
N SER A 3 -38.00 24.03 -12.73
CA SER A 3 -39.39 23.76 -13.08
C SER A 3 -40.20 25.06 -12.95
N PRO A 4 -41.16 25.32 -13.85
CA PRO A 4 -42.03 26.48 -13.70
C PRO A 4 -42.95 26.23 -12.49
N MET A 5 -43.04 27.22 -11.59
CA MET A 5 -44.03 27.19 -10.52
C MET A 5 -45.42 27.27 -11.15
N VAL A 6 -46.31 26.35 -10.75
CA VAL A 6 -47.72 26.37 -11.12
C VAL A 6 -48.35 27.56 -10.39
N GLU A 7 -48.84 28.54 -11.14
CA GLU A 7 -49.60 29.67 -10.60
C GLU A 7 -50.99 29.18 -10.19
N ASP A 8 -51.30 29.22 -8.89
CA ASP A 8 -52.63 28.97 -8.33
C ASP A 8 -53.56 30.17 -8.65
N SER A 9 -54.04 30.25 -9.89
CA SER A 9 -54.87 31.35 -10.40
C SER A 9 -56.26 31.45 -9.75
N SER A 10 -56.72 30.43 -9.02
CA SER A 10 -58.05 30.41 -8.41
C SER A 10 -58.14 31.12 -7.07
N PHE A 11 -57.02 31.40 -6.40
CA PHE A 11 -57.02 32.08 -5.08
C PHE A 11 -57.00 33.61 -5.21
N GLU A 12 -56.53 34.15 -6.35
CA GLU A 12 -56.42 35.59 -6.59
C GLU A 12 -57.77 36.23 -6.97
N GLU A 13 -58.62 35.53 -7.71
CA GLU A 13 -59.91 36.05 -8.18
C GLU A 13 -60.91 36.33 -7.03
N ASP A 14 -60.93 35.50 -5.99
CA ASP A 14 -61.85 35.67 -4.84
C ASP A 14 -61.45 36.84 -3.92
N GLN A 15 -60.15 37.15 -3.79
CA GLN A 15 -59.68 38.32 -3.06
C GLN A 15 -59.96 39.62 -3.83
N LEU A 16 -59.76 39.61 -5.15
CA LEU A 16 -60.06 40.73 -6.04
C LEU A 16 -61.55 41.10 -6.07
N ALA A 17 -62.45 40.12 -5.94
CA ALA A 17 -63.89 40.35 -5.91
C ALA A 17 -64.39 41.08 -4.64
N SER A 18 -63.60 41.02 -3.55
CA SER A 18 -63.96 41.63 -2.24
C SER A 18 -63.41 43.04 -2.03
N MET A 19 -62.45 43.47 -2.84
CA MET A 19 -61.80 44.78 -2.74
C MET A 19 -62.48 45.82 -3.64
N SER A 20 -62.55 47.06 -3.19
CA SER A 20 -63.06 48.14 -4.04
C SER A 20 -62.06 48.42 -5.18
N THR A 21 -62.55 48.91 -6.32
CA THR A 21 -61.70 49.26 -7.48
C THR A 21 -60.59 50.25 -7.10
N ASP A 22 -60.86 51.14 -6.13
CA ASP A 22 -59.88 52.09 -5.62
C ASP A 22 -58.78 51.42 -4.77
N ASP A 23 -59.13 50.36 -4.03
CA ASP A 23 -58.16 49.60 -3.23
C ASP A 23 -57.23 48.77 -4.11
N ILE A 24 -57.74 48.21 -5.21
CA ILE A 24 -56.94 47.48 -6.22
C ILE A 24 -55.95 48.42 -6.90
N ILE A 25 -56.39 49.64 -7.27
CA ILE A 25 -55.50 50.66 -7.87
C ILE A 25 -54.44 51.12 -6.86
N ARG A 26 -54.76 51.22 -5.57
CA ARG A 26 -53.78 51.53 -4.52
C ARG A 26 -52.78 50.39 -4.33
N ALA A 27 -53.24 49.14 -4.28
CA ALA A 27 -52.39 47.96 -4.15
C ALA A 27 -51.43 47.80 -5.34
N SER A 28 -51.93 47.98 -6.58
CA SER A 28 -51.10 47.96 -7.79
C SER A 28 -49.99 49.02 -7.75
N ARG A 29 -50.28 50.23 -7.28
CA ARG A 29 -49.25 51.29 -7.11
C ARG A 29 -48.22 50.96 -6.03
N LEU A 30 -48.63 50.27 -4.96
CA LEU A 30 -47.71 49.82 -3.92
C LEU A 30 -46.80 48.71 -4.45
N LEU A 31 -47.35 47.75 -5.18
CA LEU A 31 -46.58 46.69 -5.84
C LEU A 31 -45.60 47.23 -6.88
N ASP A 32 -45.99 48.23 -7.67
CA ASP A 32 -45.07 48.88 -8.63
C ASP A 32 -43.88 49.55 -7.91
N ASN A 33 -44.12 50.16 -6.74
CA ASN A 33 -43.06 50.73 -5.92
C ASN A 33 -42.18 49.64 -5.30
N GLU A 34 -42.76 48.55 -4.81
CA GLU A 34 -42.01 47.40 -4.29
C GLU A 34 -41.16 46.74 -5.37
N ILE A 35 -41.70 46.51 -6.56
CA ILE A 35 -40.94 45.97 -7.71
C ILE A 35 -39.76 46.89 -8.05
N ARG A 36 -39.93 48.22 -7.96
CA ARG A 36 -38.85 49.16 -8.19
C ARG A 36 -37.76 49.04 -7.11
N ILE A 37 -38.15 48.99 -5.84
CA ILE A 37 -37.23 48.83 -4.71
C ILE A 37 -36.47 47.50 -4.82
N LEU A 38 -37.18 46.39 -5.09
CA LEU A 38 -36.58 45.07 -5.26
C LEU A 38 -35.61 45.02 -6.44
N LYS A 39 -35.91 45.71 -7.55
CA LYS A 39 -34.98 45.83 -8.68
C LYS A 39 -33.72 46.61 -8.30
N GLU A 40 -33.86 47.69 -7.54
CA GLU A 40 -32.72 48.48 -7.03
C GLU A 40 -31.86 47.66 -6.05
N GLU A 41 -32.48 46.89 -5.14
CA GLU A 41 -31.77 45.97 -4.23
C GLU A 41 -31.08 44.82 -4.98
N LEU A 42 -31.73 44.25 -5.99
CA LEU A 42 -31.15 43.21 -6.85
C LEU A 42 -29.95 43.74 -7.62
N GLN A 43 -30.01 44.98 -8.12
CA GLN A 43 -28.86 45.63 -8.76
C GLN A 43 -27.72 45.88 -7.77
N ARG A 44 -28.03 46.36 -6.57
CA ARG A 44 -27.03 46.58 -5.51
C ARG A 44 -26.33 45.27 -5.11
N THR A 45 -27.08 44.22 -4.85
CA THR A 45 -26.53 42.91 -4.48
C THR A 45 -25.69 42.30 -5.59
N ASN A 46 -26.06 42.48 -6.86
CA ASN A 46 -25.24 42.07 -8.00
C ASN A 46 -23.90 42.82 -8.06
N LEU A 47 -23.91 44.15 -7.84
CA LEU A 47 -22.67 44.93 -7.78
C LEU A 47 -21.77 44.50 -6.61
N GLU A 48 -22.35 44.21 -5.45
CA GLU A 48 -21.61 43.66 -4.31
C GLU A 48 -21.03 42.28 -4.63
N LEU A 49 -21.80 41.39 -5.27
CA LEU A 49 -21.33 40.09 -5.74
C LEU A 49 -20.15 40.19 -6.70
N ASP A 50 -20.23 41.11 -7.67
CA ASP A 50 -19.16 41.30 -8.65
C ASP A 50 -17.90 41.88 -7.99
N SER A 51 -18.05 42.80 -7.03
CA SER A 51 -16.92 43.26 -6.21
C SER A 51 -16.26 42.11 -5.44
N PHE A 52 -17.03 41.20 -4.84
CA PHE A 52 -16.47 40.04 -4.17
C PHE A 52 -15.78 39.07 -5.13
N LYS A 53 -16.33 38.85 -6.33
CA LYS A 53 -15.70 38.00 -7.35
C LYS A 53 -14.35 38.56 -7.80
N GLU A 54 -14.25 39.88 -8.01
CA GLU A 54 -12.98 40.53 -8.36
C GLU A 54 -11.93 40.35 -7.26
N LYS A 55 -12.30 40.59 -6.00
CA LYS A 55 -11.40 40.36 -4.85
C LYS A 55 -10.94 38.91 -4.74
N ILE A 56 -11.84 37.95 -4.97
CA ILE A 56 -11.49 36.52 -4.97
C ILE A 56 -10.49 36.22 -6.10
N LYS A 57 -10.71 36.77 -7.30
CA LYS A 57 -9.83 36.57 -8.45
C LYS A 57 -8.43 37.14 -8.19
N GLU A 58 -8.35 38.37 -7.66
CA GLU A 58 -7.07 38.98 -7.28
C GLU A 58 -6.33 38.16 -6.23
N ASN A 59 -7.04 37.66 -5.22
CA ASN A 59 -6.43 36.82 -4.18
C ASN A 59 -5.98 35.47 -4.72
N GLN A 60 -6.73 34.86 -5.65
CA GLN A 60 -6.32 33.62 -6.32
C GLN A 60 -5.04 33.83 -7.16
N GLU A 61 -4.90 34.96 -7.84
CA GLU A 61 -3.67 35.30 -8.59
C GLU A 61 -2.47 35.47 -7.65
N LYS A 62 -2.63 36.15 -6.51
CA LYS A 62 -1.60 36.25 -5.47
C LYS A 62 -1.19 34.88 -4.91
N ILE A 63 -2.15 34.00 -4.65
CA ILE A 63 -1.88 32.63 -4.18
C ILE A 63 -1.13 31.83 -5.25
N LYS A 64 -1.51 31.96 -6.53
CA LYS A 64 -0.81 31.27 -7.64
C LYS A 64 0.65 31.70 -7.75
N LEU A 65 0.94 32.99 -7.60
CA LEU A 65 2.32 33.51 -7.58
C LEU A 65 3.11 32.92 -6.40
N ASN A 66 2.49 32.75 -5.24
CA ASN A 66 3.13 32.11 -4.09
C ASN A 66 3.25 30.57 -4.20
N LYS A 67 2.43 29.93 -5.03
CA LYS A 67 2.50 28.50 -5.34
C LYS A 67 3.49 28.16 -6.47
N GLN A 68 4.17 29.16 -7.03
CA GLN A 68 5.22 28.94 -8.03
C GLN A 68 6.37 28.12 -7.43
N LEU A 69 6.82 27.11 -8.17
CA LEU A 69 8.02 26.34 -7.86
C LEU A 69 9.27 27.24 -7.89
N PRO A 70 10.26 27.05 -7.01
CA PRO A 70 10.42 25.93 -6.08
C PRO A 70 9.87 26.19 -4.65
N TYR A 71 9.26 25.17 -4.05
CA TYR A 71 8.90 25.13 -2.63
C TYR A 71 9.74 24.07 -1.89
N LEU A 72 9.93 24.27 -0.59
CA LEU A 72 10.59 23.33 0.31
C LEU A 72 9.63 22.21 0.70
N VAL A 73 10.14 21.01 0.97
CA VAL A 73 9.32 19.89 1.47
C VAL A 73 9.54 19.76 2.97
N GLY A 74 8.46 19.57 3.72
CA GLY A 74 8.51 19.30 5.17
C GLY A 74 7.53 18.22 5.58
N ASN A 75 7.79 17.60 6.72
CA ASN A 75 6.91 16.64 7.36
C ASN A 75 6.29 17.24 8.62
N ILE A 76 5.02 16.97 8.85
CA ILE A 76 4.35 17.37 10.08
C ILE A 76 4.78 16.42 11.20
N VAL A 77 5.33 16.97 12.27
CA VAL A 77 5.78 16.18 13.43
C VAL A 77 4.63 15.99 14.42
N GLU A 78 3.88 17.06 14.66
CA GLU A 78 2.81 17.08 15.64
C GLU A 78 1.54 17.67 15.03
N ALA A 79 0.40 17.06 15.37
CA ALA A 79 -0.90 17.48 14.89
C ALA A 79 -1.24 18.87 15.44
N PRO A 80 -2.12 19.60 14.76
CA PRO A 80 -2.54 20.91 15.22
C PRO A 80 -3.15 20.88 16.63
N LEU A 81 -2.40 21.37 17.61
CA LEU A 81 -2.85 21.54 18.99
C LEU A 81 -3.25 23.00 19.20
N HIS A 82 -4.26 23.21 20.05
CA HIS A 82 -4.49 24.53 20.60
C HIS A 82 -3.30 24.86 21.51
N PRO A 83 -2.72 26.07 21.41
CA PRO A 83 -1.68 26.47 22.34
C PRO A 83 -2.26 26.40 23.76
N PRO A 84 -1.51 25.83 24.73
CA PRO A 84 -1.94 25.89 26.12
C PRO A 84 -2.03 27.36 26.50
N SER A 85 -3.23 27.82 26.87
CA SER A 85 -3.41 29.12 27.50
C SER A 85 -2.57 29.13 28.78
N TYR A 86 -1.40 29.76 28.72
CA TYR A 86 -0.52 29.93 29.86
C TYR A 86 -1.26 30.74 30.93
N LYS A 87 -1.80 30.06 31.95
CA LYS A 87 -2.12 30.68 33.24
C LYS A 87 -0.86 30.56 34.10
N PRO A 88 -0.17 31.66 34.44
CA PRO A 88 0.94 31.59 35.39
C PRO A 88 0.34 31.21 36.75
N GLY A 89 0.67 30.01 37.26
CA GLY A 89 0.31 29.62 38.63
C GLY A 89 -0.27 28.22 38.85
N CYS A 90 -0.40 27.36 37.84
CA CYS A 90 -0.91 25.99 38.03
C CYS A 90 0.03 24.90 37.49
N TYR A 91 1.30 24.95 37.90
CA TYR A 91 2.19 23.77 37.84
C TYR A 91 2.62 23.41 39.26
N SER A 92 1.71 22.78 40.01
CA SER A 92 2.06 22.03 41.22
C SER A 92 1.16 20.82 41.52
N GLN A 93 0.23 20.45 40.63
CA GLN A 93 -0.76 19.39 40.95
C GLN A 93 -0.92 18.24 39.95
N PHE A 94 -0.08 18.14 38.92
CA PHE A 94 -0.08 16.96 38.05
C PHE A 94 1.27 16.22 38.13
N LEU A 95 1.43 15.47 39.22
CA LEU A 95 2.24 14.26 39.28
C LEU A 95 1.30 13.06 39.54
N PRO A 96 1.70 11.85 39.11
CA PRO A 96 0.81 10.87 38.51
C PRO A 96 0.18 9.95 39.54
N GLN A 97 -1.09 9.62 39.36
CA GLN A 97 -1.63 8.38 39.90
C GLN A 97 -2.11 7.49 38.74
N THR A 98 -1.65 6.25 38.79
CA THR A 98 -2.08 5.05 38.03
C THR A 98 -1.60 4.90 36.59
N CYS A 99 -0.40 4.32 36.41
CA CYS A 99 -0.22 2.91 35.98
C CYS A 99 1.26 2.65 35.62
N PRO A 100 1.91 1.62 36.21
CA PRO A 100 3.31 1.29 35.98
C PRO A 100 3.46 0.42 34.72
N TYR A 101 4.66 0.39 34.14
CA TYR A 101 5.07 -0.38 32.94
C TYR A 101 4.89 0.29 31.58
N LEU A 102 5.43 1.50 31.38
CA LEU A 102 6.14 1.83 30.13
C LEU A 102 6.95 3.13 30.22
N GLN A 103 7.81 3.27 31.24
CA GLN A 103 8.75 4.38 31.29
C GLN A 103 10.06 3.88 31.89
N ILE A 104 11.12 3.92 31.09
CA ILE A 104 12.51 4.28 31.41
C ILE A 104 13.27 4.04 30.11
N THR A 105 13.39 5.05 29.24
CA THR A 105 14.60 5.36 28.42
C THR A 105 14.45 6.57 27.50
N PHE A 106 13.25 6.97 27.07
CA PHE A 106 13.10 8.08 26.09
C PHE A 106 12.86 9.48 26.70
N ALA A 107 12.46 9.57 27.97
CA ALA A 107 12.11 10.85 28.60
C ALA A 107 13.33 11.64 29.16
N VAL A 108 14.50 11.01 29.25
CA VAL A 108 15.69 11.64 29.87
C VAL A 108 16.51 12.45 28.85
N GLU A 109 16.56 12.04 27.58
CA GLU A 109 17.30 12.77 26.55
C GLU A 109 16.66 14.10 26.17
N VAL A 110 15.33 14.15 26.01
CA VAL A 110 14.62 15.38 25.57
C VAL A 110 14.73 16.50 26.62
N VAL A 111 14.61 16.16 27.90
CA VAL A 111 14.73 17.13 29.01
C VAL A 111 16.19 17.58 29.20
N GLN A 112 17.16 16.68 29.01
CA GLN A 112 18.58 17.05 29.09
C GLN A 112 19.03 17.93 27.90
N THR A 113 18.50 17.75 26.69
CA THR A 113 18.73 18.71 25.60
C THR A 113 18.12 20.08 25.86
N TRP A 114 16.96 20.13 26.53
CA TRP A 114 16.28 21.37 26.88
C TRP A 114 17.06 22.18 27.94
N GLU A 115 17.57 21.53 28.99
CA GLU A 115 18.39 22.20 30.01
C GLU A 115 19.82 22.52 29.52
N SER A 116 20.39 21.71 28.62
CA SER A 116 21.75 21.96 28.10
C SER A 116 21.80 23.09 27.08
N ALA A 117 20.71 23.32 26.33
CA ALA A 117 20.60 24.44 25.39
C ALA A 117 20.55 25.81 26.09
N ILE A 118 20.08 25.86 27.34
CA ILE A 118 19.97 27.10 28.12
C ILE A 118 21.33 27.54 28.71
N ARG A 119 22.31 26.63 28.85
CA ARG A 119 23.53 26.89 29.65
C ARG A 119 24.79 27.21 28.85
N VAL A 120 24.82 27.09 27.52
CA VAL A 120 26.02 27.35 26.71
C VAL A 120 25.78 28.52 25.76
N GLY A 121 25.93 29.74 26.30
CA GLY A 121 26.15 30.92 25.49
C GLY A 121 27.52 30.84 24.82
N LEU A 122 27.57 30.53 23.52
CA LEU A 122 28.74 30.69 22.65
C LEU A 122 28.32 30.78 21.17
N GLN A 123 28.50 31.99 20.61
CA GLN A 123 28.72 32.38 19.20
C GLN A 123 27.91 31.72 18.06
N SER A 124 26.89 32.49 17.64
CA SER A 124 26.25 32.71 16.31
C SER A 124 26.72 31.90 15.06
N PRO A 125 25.81 31.61 14.09
CA PRO A 125 25.23 32.65 13.23
C PRO A 125 23.70 32.61 13.06
N SER A 126 23.10 33.81 13.18
CA SER A 126 21.76 34.21 12.71
C SER A 126 20.58 33.28 13.02
N ILE A 127 20.38 32.98 14.30
CA ILE A 127 19.03 32.75 14.82
C ILE A 127 18.51 34.16 15.13
N LEU A 128 17.31 34.48 14.63
CA LEU A 128 16.55 35.64 15.09
C LEU A 128 16.23 35.37 16.57
N GLU A 129 17.14 35.80 17.45
CA GLU A 129 16.96 35.78 18.90
C GLU A 129 15.79 36.71 19.22
N MET A 130 14.61 36.12 19.42
CA MET A 130 13.55 36.78 20.16
C MET A 130 13.81 36.51 21.63
N ASN A 131 14.23 37.57 22.35
CA ASN A 131 14.29 37.57 23.80
C ASN A 131 12.88 37.33 24.36
N PRO A 132 12.67 36.35 25.27
CA PRO A 132 11.35 36.09 25.85
C PRO A 132 10.90 37.12 26.90
N GLU A 133 11.69 38.16 27.17
CA GLU A 133 11.44 39.11 28.28
C GLU A 133 10.91 40.48 27.82
N ASP A 134 10.85 40.78 26.52
CA ASP A 134 10.49 42.11 26.02
C ASP A 134 9.03 42.27 25.52
N GLU A 135 8.15 41.26 25.67
CA GLU A 135 6.72 41.38 25.30
C GLU A 135 5.77 41.32 26.50
N ALA A 136 6.20 41.84 27.64
CA ALA A 136 5.31 42.17 28.76
C ALA A 136 4.94 43.66 28.74
N GLU A 137 4.62 44.22 27.58
CA GLU A 137 4.02 45.55 27.51
C GLU A 137 2.52 45.45 27.22
N GLU A 138 1.80 46.27 27.97
CA GLU A 138 0.35 46.33 28.14
C GLU A 138 -0.40 46.47 26.80
N ASP A 139 -1.14 45.44 26.39
CA ASP A 139 -2.21 45.61 25.41
C ASP A 139 -3.56 45.29 26.06
N GLY A 140 -4.22 46.36 26.49
CA GLY A 140 -5.59 46.32 27.01
C GLY A 140 -6.59 45.89 25.92
N ALA A 141 -7.50 45.01 26.32
CA ALA A 141 -8.83 44.82 25.74
C ALA A 141 -8.94 44.77 24.19
N ASN A 142 -8.31 43.78 23.56
CA ASN A 142 -8.67 43.35 22.20
C ASN A 142 -8.95 41.85 22.18
N ILE A 143 -10.23 41.49 22.37
CA ILE A 143 -10.73 40.11 22.40
C ILE A 143 -10.57 39.43 21.01
N ASP A 144 -10.40 40.21 19.93
CA ASP A 144 -10.23 39.68 18.57
C ASP A 144 -8.84 39.08 18.27
N LEU A 145 -7.80 39.43 19.03
CA LEU A 145 -6.46 38.83 18.90
C LEU A 145 -6.38 37.46 19.57
N ASP A 146 -7.22 37.20 20.57
CA ASP A 146 -7.31 35.90 21.24
C ASP A 146 -7.90 34.81 20.32
N SER A 147 -8.74 35.18 19.35
CA SER A 147 -9.22 34.27 18.30
C SER A 147 -8.12 33.87 17.32
N GLN A 148 -7.14 34.75 17.08
CA GLN A 148 -5.94 34.44 16.28
C GLN A 148 -4.93 33.60 17.07
N ARG A 149 -4.81 33.82 18.40
CA ARG A 149 -4.03 32.95 19.29
C ARG A 149 -4.66 31.58 19.55
N LYS A 150 -5.94 31.38 19.23
CA LYS A 150 -6.58 30.05 19.15
C LYS A 150 -6.34 29.33 17.82
N GLY A 151 -5.45 29.85 16.97
CA GLY A 151 -4.95 29.14 15.81
C GLY A 151 -4.40 27.77 16.21
N LYS A 152 -4.77 26.76 15.44
CA LYS A 152 -4.21 25.41 15.54
C LYS A 152 -2.72 25.51 15.16
N CYS A 153 -1.81 25.26 16.08
CA CYS A 153 -0.36 25.40 15.84
C CYS A 153 0.21 24.12 15.24
N VAL A 154 1.11 24.21 14.27
CA VAL A 154 1.72 23.03 13.64
C VAL A 154 3.24 23.07 13.79
N VAL A 155 3.82 21.96 14.22
CA VAL A 155 5.27 21.76 14.22
C VAL A 155 5.65 21.01 12.96
N LEU A 156 6.47 21.64 12.12
CA LEU A 156 6.98 21.03 10.90
C LEU A 156 8.48 20.77 11.01
N LYS A 157 8.92 19.70 10.36
CA LYS A 157 10.34 19.38 10.16
C LYS A 157 10.64 19.46 8.68
N THR A 158 11.44 20.42 8.26
CA THR A 158 11.84 20.59 6.86
C THR A 158 12.81 19.49 6.43
N SER A 159 12.94 19.29 5.11
CA SER A 159 13.97 18.43 4.51
C SER A 159 15.40 18.86 4.87
N THR A 160 15.61 20.15 5.20
CA THR A 160 16.87 20.69 5.75
C THR A 160 17.10 20.33 7.22
N ARG A 161 16.27 19.46 7.81
CA ARG A 161 16.31 19.00 9.21
C ARG A 161 16.07 20.10 10.24
N GLN A 162 15.50 21.23 9.85
CA GLN A 162 15.09 22.28 10.78
C GLN A 162 13.67 22.02 11.27
N THR A 163 13.45 22.17 12.57
CA THR A 163 12.12 22.11 13.18
C THR A 163 11.61 23.52 13.36
N ILE A 164 10.47 23.83 12.73
CA ILE A 164 9.88 25.16 12.72
C ILE A 164 8.50 25.05 13.36
N PHE A 165 8.21 25.99 14.25
CA PHE A 165 6.90 26.15 14.87
C PHE A 165 6.11 27.20 14.08
N LEU A 166 4.94 26.81 13.56
CA LEU A 166 4.03 27.73 12.88
C LEU A 166 2.77 27.99 13.73
N PRO A 167 2.54 29.24 14.15
CA PRO A 167 1.32 29.62 14.87
C PRO A 167 0.09 29.73 13.95
N VAL A 168 0.29 29.92 12.63
CA VAL A 168 -0.78 30.02 11.63
C VAL A 168 -0.58 28.93 10.58
N VAL A 169 -1.58 28.04 10.45
CA VAL A 169 -1.63 27.06 9.35
C VAL A 169 -1.94 27.84 8.07
N GLY A 170 -1.08 27.70 7.06
CA GLY A 170 -1.10 28.54 5.85
C GLY A 170 -2.37 28.42 5.01
N LEU A 171 -2.28 27.79 3.84
CA LEU A 171 -3.40 27.66 2.88
C LEU A 171 -4.24 26.39 3.07
N VAL A 172 -3.79 25.47 3.92
CA VAL A 172 -4.38 24.15 4.12
C VAL A 172 -5.15 24.11 5.44
N ASP A 173 -6.33 23.47 5.42
CA ASP A 173 -7.13 23.28 6.63
C ASP A 173 -6.39 22.41 7.65
N PRO A 174 -6.32 22.81 8.93
CA PRO A 174 -5.62 22.06 9.95
C PRO A 174 -6.24 20.68 10.22
N ASP A 175 -7.53 20.49 9.95
CA ASP A 175 -8.22 19.20 10.16
C ASP A 175 -7.79 18.11 9.17
N LYS A 176 -7.21 18.51 8.03
CA LYS A 176 -6.69 17.56 7.03
C LYS A 176 -5.28 17.09 7.35
N LEU A 177 -4.57 17.81 8.23
CA LEU A 177 -3.17 17.57 8.53
C LEU A 177 -3.02 16.53 9.64
N LYS A 178 -2.31 15.43 9.34
CA LYS A 178 -1.97 14.40 10.32
C LYS A 178 -0.47 14.38 10.58
N PRO A 179 -0.04 13.92 11.77
CA PRO A 179 1.37 13.65 12.03
C PRO A 179 1.92 12.67 11.00
N GLY A 180 3.04 13.03 10.38
CA GLY A 180 3.69 12.24 9.33
C GLY A 180 3.35 12.63 7.90
N ASP A 181 2.38 13.53 7.68
CA ASP A 181 2.04 13.98 6.32
C ASP A 181 3.15 14.85 5.73
N LEU A 182 3.42 14.65 4.43
CA LEU A 182 4.31 15.46 3.62
C LEU A 182 3.58 16.71 3.14
N VAL A 183 4.18 17.87 3.36
CA VAL A 183 3.63 19.17 2.97
C VAL A 183 4.63 20.00 2.19
N GLY A 184 4.12 20.74 1.21
CA GLY A 184 4.86 21.77 0.50
C GLY A 184 4.88 23.05 1.33
N VAL A 185 6.07 23.56 1.58
CA VAL A 185 6.36 24.70 2.46
C VAL A 185 7.06 25.78 1.65
N ASN A 186 6.67 27.05 1.80
CA ASN A 186 7.39 28.13 1.15
C ASN A 186 8.81 28.26 1.72
N LYS A 187 9.82 28.40 0.86
CA LYS A 187 11.24 28.55 1.27
C LYS A 187 11.50 29.80 2.11
N ASP A 188 10.76 30.89 1.88
CA ASP A 188 11.04 32.19 2.48
C ASP A 188 10.22 32.43 3.75
N SER A 189 8.93 32.06 3.73
CA SER A 189 7.99 32.30 4.84
C SER A 189 7.66 31.06 5.66
N TYR A 190 8.12 29.88 5.24
CA TYR A 190 7.81 28.59 5.87
C TYR A 190 6.33 28.27 6.01
N LEU A 191 5.44 28.97 5.30
CA LEU A 191 4.01 28.70 5.31
C LEU A 191 3.68 27.43 4.52
N ILE A 192 2.75 26.63 5.04
CA ILE A 192 2.23 25.45 4.37
C ILE A 192 1.38 25.88 3.16
N LEU A 193 1.81 25.50 1.96
CA LEU A 193 1.17 25.83 0.69
C LEU A 193 0.16 24.77 0.25
N ASP A 194 0.57 23.50 0.33
CA ASP A 194 -0.20 22.36 -0.14
C ASP A 194 0.20 21.06 0.57
N THR A 195 -0.71 20.09 0.57
CA THR A 195 -0.41 18.72 1.02
C THR A 195 0.13 17.92 -0.15
N LEU A 196 1.28 17.28 0.05
CA LEU A 196 1.87 16.41 -0.96
C LEU A 196 1.38 14.98 -0.75
N PRO A 197 1.22 14.19 -1.84
CA PRO A 197 0.92 12.77 -1.69
C PRO A 197 2.06 12.08 -0.94
N SER A 198 1.70 11.04 -0.17
CA SER A 198 2.67 10.25 0.58
C SER A 198 3.74 9.68 -0.34
N GLU A 199 5.01 9.90 0.00
CA GLU A 199 6.14 9.42 -0.78
C GLU A 199 6.52 8.01 -0.34
N TYR A 200 6.38 7.07 -1.28
CA TYR A 200 6.92 5.72 -1.14
C TYR A 200 8.37 5.67 -1.63
N ASP A 201 9.16 4.80 -1.02
CA ASP A 201 10.49 4.49 -1.51
C ASP A 201 10.43 4.05 -2.99
N SER A 202 11.36 4.55 -3.80
CA SER A 202 11.43 4.23 -5.23
C SER A 202 11.59 2.73 -5.48
N ARG A 203 12.23 2.01 -4.55
CA ARG A 203 12.37 0.54 -4.58
C ARG A 203 11.01 -0.17 -4.47
N VAL A 204 10.10 0.36 -3.65
CA VAL A 204 8.75 -0.22 -3.48
C VAL A 204 7.91 0.02 -4.72
N LYS A 205 8.03 1.19 -5.37
CA LYS A 205 7.37 1.44 -6.67
C LYS A 205 7.90 0.49 -7.76
N ALA A 206 9.18 0.13 -7.73
CA ALA A 206 9.75 -0.86 -8.64
C ALA A 206 9.34 -2.32 -8.34
N MET A 207 8.83 -2.60 -7.13
CA MET A 207 8.29 -3.92 -6.75
C MET A 207 6.87 -4.13 -7.27
N GLU A 208 6.20 -3.06 -7.67
CA GLU A 208 4.93 -3.15 -8.36
C GLU A 208 5.14 -3.74 -9.75
N VAL A 209 4.40 -4.79 -10.05
CA VAL A 209 4.44 -5.40 -11.36
C VAL A 209 3.46 -4.65 -12.26
N ASP A 210 3.97 -3.72 -13.07
CA ASP A 210 3.19 -2.92 -14.03
C ASP A 210 2.58 -3.78 -15.16
N GLU A 211 3.16 -4.94 -15.46
CA GLU A 211 2.67 -5.88 -16.48
C GLU A 211 1.97 -7.09 -15.85
N LYS A 212 0.65 -7.16 -16.00
CA LYS A 212 -0.15 -8.33 -15.57
C LYS A 212 0.47 -9.62 -16.12
N PRO A 213 0.88 -10.59 -15.27
CA PRO A 213 1.28 -11.90 -15.77
C PRO A 213 0.10 -12.51 -16.54
N THR A 214 0.35 -13.04 -17.73
CA THR A 214 -0.66 -13.69 -18.59
C THR A 214 -0.64 -15.21 -18.45
N GLU A 215 0.03 -15.74 -17.43
CA GLU A 215 0.16 -17.18 -17.19
C GLU A 215 -1.18 -17.76 -16.72
N ASP A 216 -1.71 -18.73 -17.47
CA ASP A 216 -2.91 -19.47 -17.10
C ASP A 216 -2.55 -20.76 -16.33
N TYR A 217 -3.49 -21.29 -15.54
CA TYR A 217 -3.32 -22.58 -14.88
C TYR A 217 -3.13 -23.75 -15.88
N ASN A 218 -3.59 -23.59 -17.13
CA ASN A 218 -3.38 -24.57 -18.20
C ASN A 218 -1.90 -24.75 -18.58
N ASP A 219 -1.06 -23.76 -18.29
CA ASP A 219 0.38 -23.79 -18.53
C ASP A 219 1.16 -24.34 -17.33
N ILE A 220 0.47 -24.63 -16.22
CA ILE A 220 1.06 -25.24 -15.03
C ILE A 220 0.74 -26.74 -15.04
N GLY A 221 1.66 -27.54 -15.56
CA GLY A 221 1.51 -28.99 -15.63
C GLY A 221 1.76 -29.70 -14.30
N GLY A 222 1.00 -30.75 -14.01
CA GLY A 222 1.41 -31.77 -13.05
C GLY A 222 1.16 -31.48 -11.56
N LEU A 223 0.51 -30.35 -11.23
CA LEU A 223 0.03 -30.04 -9.88
C LEU A 223 -1.45 -30.42 -9.67
N GLU A 224 -2.09 -30.99 -10.68
CA GLU A 224 -3.38 -31.65 -10.56
C GLU A 224 -3.13 -33.04 -9.96
N LYS A 225 -3.51 -33.27 -8.70
CA LYS A 225 -3.63 -34.64 -8.20
C LYS A 225 -4.68 -35.33 -9.06
N GLN A 226 -4.25 -36.09 -10.05
CA GLN A 226 -5.11 -36.97 -10.84
C GLN A 226 -5.73 -38.01 -9.90
N ALA A 227 -6.93 -37.74 -9.40
CA ALA A 227 -7.91 -38.80 -9.14
C ALA A 227 -8.57 -39.14 -10.47
N SER A 228 -7.92 -40.00 -11.24
CA SER A 228 -8.69 -40.97 -12.00
C SER A 228 -8.39 -42.29 -11.28
N PHE A 229 -9.34 -43.01 -10.67
CA PHE A 229 -10.56 -43.52 -11.28
C PHE A 229 -11.47 -44.07 -10.15
N LEU A 230 -12.78 -43.84 -10.28
CA LEU A 230 -13.93 -44.71 -9.92
C LEU A 230 -15.06 -44.00 -9.16
N TYR A 231 -16.17 -43.93 -9.89
CA TYR A 231 -17.57 -43.84 -9.47
C TYR A 231 -18.22 -42.48 -9.20
N SER A 232 -19.41 -42.45 -9.79
CA SER A 232 -20.54 -41.56 -9.66
C SER A 232 -20.91 -41.21 -8.22
N ASP A 233 -21.62 -40.11 -8.11
CA ASP A 233 -22.31 -39.59 -6.93
C ASP A 233 -21.43 -38.75 -6.00
N LEU A 234 -21.72 -37.44 -5.99
CA LEU A 234 -21.50 -36.48 -4.90
C LEU A 234 -20.07 -36.46 -4.29
N ASP A 235 -19.36 -35.34 -4.45
CA ASP A 235 -18.10 -34.99 -3.77
C ASP A 235 -16.79 -35.59 -4.36
N ALA A 236 -16.51 -35.29 -5.63
CA ALA A 236 -15.21 -35.59 -6.25
C ALA A 236 -14.12 -34.58 -5.82
N PHE A 237 -13.57 -34.86 -4.64
CA PHE A 237 -12.40 -34.23 -4.02
C PHE A 237 -11.11 -34.76 -4.68
N LYS A 238 -10.49 -34.02 -5.61
CA LYS A 238 -9.03 -34.10 -5.91
C LYS A 238 -8.57 -33.10 -6.99
N ILE A 239 -8.19 -31.90 -6.53
CA ILE A 239 -7.23 -30.95 -7.14
C ILE A 239 -6.56 -30.19 -5.97
N GLU A 240 -5.86 -30.86 -5.06
CA GLU A 240 -5.60 -30.27 -3.73
C GLU A 240 -4.80 -28.95 -3.77
N GLN A 241 -3.68 -28.85 -4.49
CA GLN A 241 -2.81 -27.65 -4.36
C GLN A 241 -3.35 -26.41 -5.07
N ILE A 242 -3.83 -26.56 -6.32
CA ILE A 242 -4.39 -25.44 -7.09
C ILE A 242 -5.70 -24.99 -6.44
N GLN A 243 -6.57 -25.94 -6.07
CA GLN A 243 -7.83 -25.62 -5.44
C GLN A 243 -7.65 -25.00 -4.06
N GLU A 244 -6.72 -25.51 -3.22
CA GLU A 244 -6.43 -24.90 -1.92
C GLU A 244 -5.95 -23.45 -2.06
N LEU A 245 -5.12 -23.15 -3.06
CA LEU A 245 -4.68 -21.78 -3.31
C LEU A 245 -5.83 -20.90 -3.80
N VAL A 246 -6.64 -21.40 -4.73
CA VAL A 246 -7.80 -20.70 -5.29
C VAL A 246 -8.85 -20.44 -4.20
N GLU A 247 -9.15 -21.42 -3.35
CA GLU A 247 -10.05 -21.28 -2.21
C GLU A 247 -9.52 -20.32 -1.15
N ALA A 248 -8.21 -20.26 -0.94
CA ALA A 248 -7.59 -19.36 0.02
C ALA A 248 -7.53 -17.90 -0.47
N ILE A 249 -7.37 -17.67 -1.78
CA ILE A 249 -7.08 -16.34 -2.33
C ILE A 249 -8.20 -15.83 -3.23
N VAL A 250 -8.58 -16.61 -4.25
CA VAL A 250 -9.57 -16.20 -5.26
C VAL A 250 -10.97 -16.15 -4.66
N LEU A 251 -11.33 -17.14 -3.83
CA LEU A 251 -12.68 -17.25 -3.28
C LEU A 251 -13.03 -16.08 -2.33
N PRO A 252 -12.15 -15.63 -1.40
CA PRO A 252 -12.41 -14.43 -0.60
C PRO A 252 -12.50 -13.15 -1.42
N MET A 253 -11.74 -13.05 -2.52
CA MET A 253 -11.75 -11.87 -3.39
C MET A 253 -13.03 -11.77 -4.23
N THR A 254 -13.46 -12.89 -4.80
CA THR A 254 -14.62 -12.94 -5.71
C THR A 254 -15.95 -13.06 -4.97
N HIS A 255 -15.99 -13.79 -3.85
CA HIS A 255 -17.21 -14.16 -3.14
C HIS A 255 -17.15 -13.80 -1.65
N ALA A 256 -16.75 -12.58 -1.30
CA ALA A 256 -16.69 -12.09 0.08
C ALA A 256 -18.02 -12.25 0.85
N GLU A 257 -19.16 -12.10 0.17
CA GLU A 257 -20.50 -12.26 0.77
C GLU A 257 -20.74 -13.66 1.35
N ARG A 258 -20.15 -14.71 0.74
CA ARG A 258 -20.30 -16.08 1.24
C ARG A 258 -19.64 -16.25 2.61
N PHE A 259 -18.48 -15.63 2.80
CA PHE A 259 -17.78 -15.62 4.09
C PHE A 259 -18.54 -14.85 5.16
N GLN A 260 -19.13 -13.70 4.80
CA GLN A 260 -19.95 -12.90 5.72
C GLN A 260 -21.21 -13.64 6.16
N LYS A 261 -21.92 -14.31 5.24
CA LYS A 261 -23.12 -15.10 5.56
C LYS A 261 -22.80 -16.30 6.46
N LEU A 262 -21.64 -16.93 6.24
CA LEU A 262 -21.20 -18.09 7.03
C LEU A 262 -20.59 -17.67 8.38
N GLY A 263 -20.17 -16.42 8.54
CA GLY A 263 -19.56 -15.90 9.76
C GLY A 263 -18.12 -16.38 9.99
N VAL A 264 -17.45 -16.87 8.96
CA VAL A 264 -16.07 -17.36 9.03
C VAL A 264 -15.10 -16.32 8.49
N ARG A 265 -13.95 -16.15 9.16
CA ARG A 265 -12.90 -15.26 8.69
C ARG A 265 -12.12 -15.94 7.56
N PRO A 266 -11.90 -15.26 6.42
CA PRO A 266 -11.09 -15.82 5.34
C PRO A 266 -9.63 -15.96 5.80
N PRO A 267 -8.87 -16.92 5.24
CA PRO A 267 -7.44 -17.04 5.52
C PRO A 267 -6.71 -15.78 5.05
N LYS A 268 -5.71 -15.34 5.82
CA LYS A 268 -4.95 -14.11 5.51
C LYS A 268 -3.79 -14.36 4.55
N GLY A 269 -3.11 -15.48 4.71
CA GLY A 269 -1.93 -15.81 3.92
C GLY A 269 -1.73 -17.29 3.66
N VAL A 270 -0.99 -17.56 2.60
CA VAL A 270 -0.64 -18.91 2.13
C VAL A 270 0.88 -19.03 2.06
N LEU A 271 1.42 -20.12 2.59
CA LEU A 271 2.82 -20.49 2.45
C LEU A 271 2.95 -21.63 1.43
N LEU A 272 3.73 -21.39 0.38
CA LEU A 272 4.15 -22.39 -0.61
C LEU A 272 5.55 -22.90 -0.21
N TYR A 273 5.70 -24.20 0.01
CA TYR A 273 6.98 -24.79 0.36
C TYR A 273 7.31 -26.05 -0.44
N GLY A 274 8.60 -26.41 -0.50
CA GLY A 274 9.08 -27.64 -1.15
C GLY A 274 10.37 -27.41 -1.97
N PRO A 275 10.89 -28.41 -2.68
CA PRO A 275 12.10 -28.28 -3.49
C PRO A 275 12.04 -27.16 -4.54
N PRO A 276 13.20 -26.55 -4.89
CA PRO A 276 13.27 -25.50 -5.90
C PRO A 276 12.96 -26.05 -7.30
N GLY A 277 12.40 -25.21 -8.17
CA GLY A 277 12.08 -25.59 -9.55
C GLY A 277 10.80 -26.40 -9.71
N THR A 278 9.93 -26.45 -8.69
CA THR A 278 8.57 -27.03 -8.72
C THR A 278 7.48 -26.04 -9.16
N GLY A 279 7.84 -24.81 -9.53
CA GLY A 279 6.90 -23.84 -10.08
C GLY A 279 6.15 -22.99 -9.05
N LYS A 280 6.63 -22.87 -7.80
CA LYS A 280 6.00 -22.00 -6.77
C LYS A 280 5.77 -20.55 -7.25
N THR A 281 6.80 -19.96 -7.86
CA THR A 281 6.73 -18.59 -8.41
C THR A 281 5.77 -18.50 -9.60
N LEU A 282 5.69 -19.54 -10.44
CA LEU A 282 4.73 -19.60 -11.57
C LEU A 282 3.29 -19.69 -11.05
N MET A 283 3.06 -20.49 -10.00
CA MET A 283 1.74 -20.63 -9.38
C MET A 283 1.22 -19.31 -8.80
N ALA A 284 2.10 -18.54 -8.14
CA ALA A 284 1.74 -17.22 -7.62
C ALA A 284 1.40 -16.23 -8.74
N ARG A 285 2.15 -16.26 -9.86
CA ARG A 285 1.87 -15.41 -11.03
C ARG A 285 0.56 -15.76 -11.71
N ALA A 286 0.26 -17.05 -11.90
CA ALA A 286 -1.00 -17.48 -12.49
C ALA A 286 -2.20 -17.11 -11.60
N CYS A 287 -2.05 -17.19 -10.28
CA CYS A 287 -3.08 -16.73 -9.34
C CYS A 287 -3.35 -15.22 -9.45
N ALA A 288 -2.30 -14.42 -9.63
CA ALA A 288 -2.42 -12.99 -9.84
C ALA A 288 -3.11 -12.65 -11.17
N ALA A 289 -2.78 -13.39 -12.24
CA ALA A 289 -3.40 -13.23 -13.55
C ALA A 289 -4.93 -13.40 -13.49
N GLN A 290 -5.41 -14.43 -12.79
CA GLN A 290 -6.85 -14.74 -12.73
C GLN A 290 -7.66 -13.79 -11.85
N THR A 291 -7.08 -13.29 -10.77
CA THR A 291 -7.80 -12.44 -9.81
C THR A 291 -7.96 -11.00 -10.27
N ASN A 292 -7.25 -10.58 -11.34
CA ASN A 292 -7.16 -9.19 -11.78
C ASN A 292 -6.78 -8.21 -10.64
N ALA A 293 -6.16 -8.72 -9.57
CA ALA A 293 -5.70 -7.93 -8.43
C ALA A 293 -4.32 -7.34 -8.72
N THR A 294 -3.98 -6.26 -8.01
CA THR A 294 -2.62 -5.70 -8.06
C THR A 294 -1.63 -6.73 -7.52
N PHE A 295 -0.56 -7.02 -8.24
CA PHE A 295 0.45 -7.99 -7.82
C PHE A 295 1.73 -7.26 -7.39
N LEU A 296 2.03 -7.32 -6.10
CA LEU A 296 3.25 -6.76 -5.53
C LEU A 296 4.27 -7.88 -5.33
N LYS A 297 5.37 -7.84 -6.09
CA LYS A 297 6.42 -8.86 -6.00
C LYS A 297 7.54 -8.36 -5.09
N LEU A 298 7.73 -9.04 -3.98
CA LEU A 298 8.79 -8.78 -3.02
C LEU A 298 9.72 -10.00 -2.95
N ALA A 299 11.03 -9.79 -3.06
CA ALA A 299 12.01 -10.84 -2.81
C ALA A 299 12.59 -10.69 -1.40
N GLY A 300 12.64 -11.78 -0.62
CA GLY A 300 13.19 -11.81 0.73
C GLY A 300 14.60 -11.18 0.84
N PRO A 301 15.54 -11.48 -0.06
CA PRO A 301 16.87 -10.85 -0.05
C PRO A 301 16.84 -9.32 -0.24
N GLN A 302 15.84 -8.76 -0.92
CA GLN A 302 15.74 -7.30 -1.10
C GLN A 302 15.40 -6.56 0.21
N LEU A 303 14.85 -7.27 1.20
CA LEU A 303 14.56 -6.71 2.51
C LEU A 303 15.78 -6.63 3.42
N VAL A 304 16.85 -7.35 3.10
CA VAL A 304 18.09 -7.32 3.87
C VAL A 304 18.92 -6.13 3.40
N GLN A 305 18.98 -5.08 4.23
CA GLN A 305 19.68 -3.84 3.94
C GLN A 305 20.84 -3.61 4.91
N MET A 306 21.88 -2.91 4.45
CA MET A 306 23.03 -2.52 5.29
C MET A 306 22.67 -1.44 6.32
N PHE A 307 21.69 -0.58 6.00
CA PHE A 307 21.27 0.51 6.85
C PHE A 307 20.22 0.04 7.86
N ILE A 308 20.48 0.35 9.13
CA ILE A 308 19.61 0.05 10.26
C ILE A 308 18.27 0.76 10.05
N GLY A 309 17.22 0.00 9.71
CA GLY A 309 15.81 0.39 9.79
C GLY A 309 15.19 0.58 8.43
N ASP A 310 16.01 0.49 7.40
CA ASP A 310 15.62 0.64 6.02
C ASP A 310 14.79 -0.58 5.57
N GLY A 311 15.18 -1.80 5.98
CA GLY A 311 14.40 -3.01 5.72
C GLY A 311 12.99 -2.94 6.34
N ALA A 312 12.90 -2.55 7.61
CA ALA A 312 11.62 -2.38 8.30
C ALA A 312 10.76 -1.26 7.68
N LYS A 313 11.37 -0.15 7.25
CA LYS A 313 10.65 0.92 6.53
C LYS A 313 10.10 0.41 5.21
N LEU A 314 10.89 -0.33 4.43
CA LEU A 314 10.49 -0.88 3.15
C LEU A 314 9.28 -1.82 3.27
N VAL A 315 9.26 -2.67 4.31
CA VAL A 315 8.10 -3.53 4.61
C VAL A 315 6.84 -2.68 4.88
N ARG A 316 6.94 -1.64 5.73
CA ARG A 316 5.80 -0.75 6.01
C ARG A 316 5.29 -0.06 4.74
N ASP A 317 6.19 0.49 3.95
CA ASP A 317 5.87 1.20 2.71
C ASP A 317 5.21 0.25 1.69
N ALA A 318 5.68 -1.00 1.57
CA ALA A 318 5.08 -2.02 0.71
C ALA A 318 3.64 -2.35 1.10
N PHE A 319 3.36 -2.49 2.41
CA PHE A 319 2.00 -2.75 2.89
C PHE A 319 1.09 -1.51 2.80
N LEU A 320 1.62 -0.30 2.95
CA LEU A 320 0.86 0.93 2.73
C LEU A 320 0.46 1.08 1.25
N LEU A 321 1.40 0.83 0.33
CA LEU A 321 1.10 0.81 -1.10
C LEU A 321 0.04 -0.24 -1.45
N ALA A 322 0.12 -1.44 -0.84
CA ALA A 322 -0.88 -2.48 -1.03
C ALA A 322 -2.28 -2.09 -0.52
N LYS A 323 -2.37 -1.27 0.53
CA LYS A 323 -3.65 -0.72 1.04
C LYS A 323 -4.25 0.30 0.08
N GLU A 324 -3.45 1.18 -0.50
CA GLU A 324 -3.92 2.12 -1.52
C GLU A 324 -4.42 1.40 -2.78
N LYS A 325 -3.77 0.29 -3.15
CA LYS A 325 -4.06 -0.48 -4.38
C LYS A 325 -4.95 -1.71 -4.16
N SER A 326 -5.80 -1.67 -3.13
CA SER A 326 -6.75 -2.75 -2.79
C SER A 326 -7.77 -2.96 -3.93
N PRO A 327 -8.02 -4.21 -4.40
CA PRO A 327 -7.50 -5.50 -3.91
C PRO A 327 -6.07 -5.81 -4.41
N CYS A 328 -5.22 -6.31 -3.50
CA CYS A 328 -3.80 -6.55 -3.77
C CYS A 328 -3.32 -7.91 -3.23
N ILE A 329 -2.45 -8.56 -3.99
CA ILE A 329 -1.73 -9.79 -3.60
C ILE A 329 -0.26 -9.45 -3.44
N ILE A 330 0.28 -9.66 -2.24
CA ILE A 330 1.70 -9.51 -1.93
C ILE A 330 2.36 -10.88 -2.03
N PHE A 331 3.27 -11.05 -2.99
CA PHE A 331 4.06 -12.25 -3.14
C PHE A 331 5.46 -12.04 -2.59
N ILE A 332 5.82 -12.79 -1.54
CA ILE A 332 7.15 -12.81 -0.91
C ILE A 332 7.86 -14.07 -1.36
N ASP A 333 8.83 -13.93 -2.26
CA ASP A 333 9.72 -15.04 -2.67
C ASP A 333 10.90 -15.15 -1.69
N GLU A 334 11.45 -16.36 -1.52
CA GLU A 334 12.60 -16.62 -0.64
C GLU A 334 12.46 -15.99 0.76
N ILE A 335 11.31 -16.23 1.41
CA ILE A 335 11.06 -15.71 2.78
C ILE A 335 12.06 -16.26 3.81
N ASP A 336 12.75 -17.35 3.49
CA ASP A 336 13.84 -17.89 4.30
C ASP A 336 15.03 -16.94 4.46
N ALA A 337 15.22 -15.97 3.56
CA ALA A 337 16.25 -14.93 3.72
C ALA A 337 16.03 -14.04 4.95
N ILE A 338 14.77 -13.84 5.36
CA ILE A 338 14.39 -13.01 6.51
C ILE A 338 13.81 -13.82 7.68
N GLY A 339 13.30 -15.01 7.38
CA GLY A 339 12.51 -15.82 8.30
C GLY A 339 13.30 -16.87 9.07
N THR A 340 14.63 -16.83 9.09
CA THR A 340 15.45 -17.83 9.79
C THR A 340 15.16 -17.85 11.29
N LYS A 341 15.08 -19.05 11.88
CA LYS A 341 15.00 -19.24 13.33
C LYS A 341 16.09 -18.45 14.05
N ARG A 342 15.73 -17.89 15.20
CA ARG A 342 16.63 -17.14 16.08
C ARG A 342 17.79 -18.04 16.51
N PHE A 343 18.98 -17.79 15.98
CA PHE A 343 20.21 -18.24 16.58
C PHE A 343 20.78 -17.09 17.40
N ASP A 344 21.22 -17.41 18.62
CA ASP A 344 21.79 -16.47 19.58
C ASP A 344 23.24 -16.09 19.18
N SER A 345 23.48 -15.91 17.88
CA SER A 345 24.79 -15.50 17.35
C SER A 345 24.95 -13.99 17.47
N GLU A 346 26.04 -13.55 18.10
CA GLU A 346 26.39 -12.14 18.38
C GLU A 346 26.72 -11.29 17.14
N VAL A 347 26.32 -11.71 15.94
CA VAL A 347 26.59 -10.97 14.70
C VAL A 347 25.54 -9.88 14.53
N SER A 348 25.99 -8.62 14.51
CA SER A 348 25.11 -7.45 14.42
C SER A 348 24.22 -7.40 13.16
N GLY A 349 24.60 -8.10 12.08
CA GLY A 349 23.81 -8.20 10.85
C GLY A 349 22.51 -9.00 11.03
N ASP A 350 22.53 -10.07 11.82
CA ASP A 350 21.36 -10.94 12.03
C ASP A 350 20.26 -10.21 12.82
N ARG A 351 20.64 -9.25 13.67
CA ARG A 351 19.69 -8.43 14.44
C ARG A 351 18.83 -7.54 13.54
N GLU A 352 19.37 -7.04 12.42
CA GLU A 352 18.60 -6.19 11.50
C GLU A 352 17.58 -7.01 10.70
N VAL A 353 17.98 -8.20 10.24
CA VAL A 353 17.10 -9.15 9.56
C VAL A 353 15.94 -9.53 10.49
N GLN A 354 16.25 -9.83 11.75
CA GLN A 354 15.24 -10.12 12.77
C GLN A 354 14.28 -8.95 12.99
N ARG A 355 14.77 -7.71 13.02
CA ARG A 355 13.89 -6.54 13.18
C ARG A 355 12.94 -6.38 11.99
N THR A 356 13.44 -6.59 10.77
CA THR A 356 12.62 -6.54 9.56
C THR A 356 11.56 -7.65 9.55
N MET A 357 11.92 -8.86 10.00
CA MET A 357 10.96 -9.95 10.20
C MET A 357 9.89 -9.61 11.24
N LEU A 358 10.27 -9.04 12.39
CA LEU A 358 9.30 -8.63 13.41
C LEU A 358 8.33 -7.57 12.90
N GLU A 359 8.81 -6.62 12.10
CA GLU A 359 7.95 -5.64 11.44
C GLU A 359 6.98 -6.32 10.46
N LEU A 360 7.45 -7.26 9.63
CA LEU A 360 6.59 -8.05 8.75
C LEU A 360 5.49 -8.78 9.54
N LEU A 361 5.84 -9.38 10.68
CA LEU A 361 4.87 -10.03 11.57
C LEU A 361 3.83 -9.05 12.13
N ASN A 362 4.26 -7.87 12.56
CA ASN A 362 3.37 -6.83 13.07
C ASN A 362 2.40 -6.35 11.98
N GLN A 363 2.88 -6.18 10.75
CA GLN A 363 2.01 -5.83 9.63
C GLN A 363 0.99 -6.95 9.35
N LEU A 364 1.42 -8.22 9.28
CA LEU A 364 0.54 -9.38 9.06
C LEU A 364 -0.57 -9.51 10.13
N ASP A 365 -0.24 -9.29 11.40
CA ASP A 365 -1.22 -9.34 12.51
C ASP A 365 -2.15 -8.11 12.50
N GLY A 366 -1.61 -6.94 12.14
CA GLY A 366 -2.31 -5.66 12.07
C GLY A 366 -3.47 -5.61 11.06
N PHE A 367 -3.54 -6.53 10.09
CA PHE A 367 -4.64 -6.66 9.11
C PHE A 367 -5.96 -7.18 9.70
N SER A 368 -6.28 -6.87 10.94
CA SER A 368 -7.51 -7.36 11.57
C SER A 368 -8.81 -6.77 11.00
N SER A 369 -8.72 -5.85 10.02
CA SER A 369 -9.88 -5.17 9.42
C SER A 369 -9.96 -5.17 7.89
N ASP A 370 -8.95 -5.64 7.14
CA ASP A 370 -8.93 -5.50 5.67
C ASP A 370 -8.73 -6.85 4.97
N ASP A 371 -9.84 -7.52 4.66
CA ASP A 371 -9.87 -8.85 4.03
C ASP A 371 -9.39 -8.87 2.57
N ARG A 372 -9.13 -7.69 1.99
CA ARG A 372 -8.82 -7.47 0.57
C ARG A 372 -7.35 -7.55 0.21
N ILE A 373 -6.46 -7.69 1.19
CA ILE A 373 -5.03 -7.91 0.97
C ILE A 373 -4.71 -9.35 1.34
N LYS A 374 -4.08 -10.07 0.41
CA LYS A 374 -3.65 -11.46 0.62
C LYS A 374 -2.15 -11.58 0.46
N VAL A 375 -1.53 -12.41 1.30
CA VAL A 375 -0.08 -12.63 1.27
C VAL A 375 0.22 -14.06 0.83
N ILE A 376 1.05 -14.20 -0.20
CA ILE A 376 1.61 -15.48 -0.65
C ILE A 376 3.09 -15.46 -0.31
N ALA A 377 3.55 -16.37 0.54
CA ALA A 377 4.97 -16.54 0.83
C ALA A 377 5.47 -17.82 0.15
N ALA A 378 6.65 -17.79 -0.45
CA ALA A 378 7.31 -18.97 -1.00
C ALA A 378 8.64 -19.22 -0.26
N THR A 379 8.89 -20.48 0.07
CA THR A 379 10.18 -20.95 0.62
C THR A 379 10.59 -22.26 -0.03
N ASN A 380 11.89 -22.48 -0.15
CA ASN A 380 12.43 -23.79 -0.51
C ASN A 380 12.66 -24.68 0.72
N ARG A 381 12.77 -24.06 1.90
CA ARG A 381 13.18 -24.69 3.15
C ARG A 381 12.23 -24.29 4.27
N ALA A 382 11.24 -25.15 4.54
CA ALA A 382 10.29 -24.93 5.64
C ALA A 382 10.89 -25.22 7.03
N ASP A 383 11.99 -25.98 7.09
CA ASP A 383 12.69 -26.40 8.32
C ASP A 383 13.34 -25.23 9.07
N ILE A 384 13.87 -24.25 8.32
CA ILE A 384 14.60 -23.10 8.86
C ILE A 384 13.72 -21.93 9.27
N LEU A 385 12.43 -21.94 8.90
CA LEU A 385 11.52 -20.84 9.18
C LEU A 385 11.17 -20.72 10.66
N ASP A 386 11.07 -19.49 11.15
CA ASP A 386 10.60 -19.18 12.50
C ASP A 386 9.15 -19.70 12.68
N PRO A 387 8.88 -20.53 13.71
CA PRO A 387 7.53 -20.96 14.06
C PRO A 387 6.53 -19.81 14.25
N ALA A 388 7.00 -18.59 14.55
CA ALA A 388 6.16 -17.40 14.65
C ALA A 388 5.45 -17.09 13.32
N LEU A 389 6.09 -17.25 12.17
CA LEU A 389 5.46 -17.05 10.86
C LEU A 389 4.39 -18.12 10.58
N MET A 390 4.59 -19.32 11.11
CA MET A 390 3.77 -20.51 10.88
C MET A 390 2.52 -20.62 11.76
N ARG A 391 2.31 -19.65 12.65
CA ARG A 391 1.17 -19.60 13.58
C ARG A 391 -0.10 -19.17 12.85
N SER A 392 -1.26 -19.72 13.23
CA SER A 392 -2.56 -19.31 12.69
C SER A 392 -2.82 -17.82 12.96
N GLY A 393 -3.42 -17.14 11.99
CA GLY A 393 -3.62 -15.70 11.96
C GLY A 393 -2.61 -14.94 11.09
N ARG A 394 -1.63 -15.66 10.51
CA ARG A 394 -0.59 -15.14 9.61
C ARG A 394 -0.58 -15.97 8.31
N LEU A 395 0.20 -17.05 8.29
CA LEU A 395 0.25 -18.03 7.20
C LEU A 395 -0.62 -19.23 7.58
N ASP A 396 -1.92 -19.12 7.26
CA ASP A 396 -2.93 -20.08 7.68
C ASP A 396 -2.88 -21.37 6.84
N ARG A 397 -2.67 -21.24 5.53
CA ARG A 397 -2.59 -22.37 4.61
C ARG A 397 -1.15 -22.67 4.24
N LYS A 398 -0.79 -23.95 4.28
CA LYS A 398 0.56 -24.45 4.00
C LYS A 398 0.43 -25.47 2.88
N ILE A 399 0.90 -25.10 1.70
CA ILE A 399 0.79 -25.92 0.49
C ILE A 399 2.18 -26.46 0.16
N GLU A 400 2.27 -27.78 0.16
CA GLU A 400 3.48 -28.51 -0.21
C GLU A 400 3.53 -28.78 -1.72
N PHE A 401 4.68 -28.50 -2.32
CA PHE A 401 4.98 -28.82 -3.71
C PHE A 401 5.94 -30.00 -3.76
N PRO A 402 5.44 -31.23 -3.97
CA PRO A 402 6.30 -32.41 -4.12
C PRO A 402 7.03 -32.39 -5.47
N HIS A 403 7.96 -33.33 -5.65
CA HIS A 403 8.51 -33.61 -6.98
C HIS A 403 7.41 -34.14 -7.93
N PRO A 404 7.47 -33.81 -9.23
CA PRO A 404 6.45 -34.21 -10.18
C PRO A 404 6.45 -35.74 -10.41
N THR A 405 5.25 -36.34 -10.40
CA THR A 405 4.99 -37.73 -10.78
C THR A 405 5.28 -37.99 -12.27
N GLU A 406 5.38 -39.24 -12.69
CA GLU A 406 5.61 -39.60 -14.11
C GLU A 406 4.62 -38.92 -15.06
N GLU A 407 3.32 -38.98 -14.76
CA GLU A 407 2.28 -38.32 -15.56
C GLU A 407 2.42 -36.78 -15.56
N ALA A 408 2.76 -36.20 -14.39
CA ALA A 408 3.04 -34.77 -14.28
C ALA A 408 4.23 -34.35 -15.15
N ARG A 409 5.29 -35.16 -15.21
CA ARG A 409 6.46 -34.88 -16.07
C ARG A 409 6.09 -34.91 -17.55
N ALA A 410 5.32 -35.91 -17.99
CA ALA A 410 4.82 -35.98 -19.37
C ALA A 410 4.02 -34.70 -19.72
N ARG A 411 3.15 -34.25 -18.82
CA ARG A 411 2.36 -33.04 -19.02
C ARG A 411 3.22 -31.77 -19.09
N ILE A 412 4.22 -31.64 -18.22
CA ILE A 412 5.15 -30.49 -18.22
C ILE A 412 5.94 -30.44 -19.53
N LEU A 413 6.46 -31.58 -20.00
CA LEU A 413 7.14 -31.68 -21.30
C LEU A 413 6.20 -31.30 -22.45
N GLN A 414 4.95 -31.74 -22.41
CA GLN A 414 3.93 -31.40 -23.40
C GLN A 414 3.63 -29.89 -23.43
N ILE A 415 3.55 -29.22 -22.29
CA ILE A 415 3.28 -27.78 -22.23
C ILE A 415 4.46 -26.99 -22.81
N HIS A 416 5.68 -27.34 -22.42
CA HIS A 416 6.87 -26.64 -22.92
C HIS A 416 7.15 -26.93 -24.40
N SER A 417 6.69 -28.06 -24.93
CA SER A 417 6.79 -28.38 -26.36
C SER A 417 5.79 -27.66 -27.24
N ARG A 418 4.67 -27.13 -26.73
CA ARG A 418 3.70 -26.35 -27.53
C ARG A 418 4.31 -25.13 -28.23
N LYS A 419 5.41 -24.59 -27.71
CA LYS A 419 6.10 -23.42 -28.28
C LYS A 419 7.07 -23.77 -29.42
N MET A 420 7.36 -25.05 -29.63
CA MET A 420 8.29 -25.54 -30.66
C MET A 420 7.60 -26.44 -31.67
N ASN A 421 8.22 -26.59 -32.84
CA ASN A 421 7.73 -27.50 -33.87
C ASN A 421 8.23 -28.92 -33.58
N VAL A 422 7.34 -29.79 -33.10
CA VAL A 422 7.67 -31.16 -32.67
C VAL A 422 7.04 -32.16 -33.62
N HIS A 423 7.80 -33.18 -34.02
CA HIS A 423 7.30 -34.26 -34.86
C HIS A 423 6.22 -35.07 -34.10
N PRO A 424 5.12 -35.52 -34.76
CA PRO A 424 4.05 -36.29 -34.10
C PRO A 424 4.50 -37.63 -33.52
N ASP A 425 5.66 -38.15 -33.91
CA ASP A 425 6.23 -39.40 -33.39
C ASP A 425 6.80 -39.27 -31.96
N VAL A 426 6.82 -38.06 -31.37
CA VAL A 426 7.36 -37.87 -30.03
C VAL A 426 6.38 -38.39 -28.96
N ASN A 427 6.77 -39.48 -28.30
CA ASN A 427 6.06 -40.00 -27.15
C ASN A 427 6.54 -39.38 -25.83
N PHE A 428 5.71 -38.51 -25.24
CA PHE A 428 6.03 -37.86 -23.95
C PHE A 428 5.95 -38.79 -22.73
N GLU A 429 5.19 -39.90 -22.80
CA GLU A 429 5.11 -40.88 -21.71
C GLU A 429 6.44 -41.64 -21.57
N GLU A 430 7.06 -41.99 -22.68
CA GLU A 430 8.37 -42.65 -22.69
C GLU A 430 9.48 -41.71 -22.18
N LEU A 431 9.45 -40.44 -22.58
CA LEU A 431 10.38 -39.42 -22.07
C LEU A 431 10.19 -39.20 -20.56
N ALA A 432 8.95 -39.26 -20.07
CA ALA A 432 8.65 -39.11 -18.64
C ALA A 432 9.21 -40.25 -17.79
N ARG A 433 9.21 -41.48 -18.31
CA ARG A 433 9.86 -42.65 -17.69
C ARG A 433 11.37 -42.54 -17.65
N SER A 434 11.96 -41.86 -18.63
CA SER A 434 13.42 -41.65 -18.70
C SER A 434 13.92 -40.51 -17.82
N THR A 435 13.02 -39.72 -17.22
CA THR A 435 13.33 -38.49 -16.47
C THR A 435 13.04 -38.63 -14.97
N ASP A 436 13.58 -39.68 -14.35
CA ASP A 436 13.44 -39.90 -12.90
C ASP A 436 14.09 -38.78 -12.07
N ASP A 437 13.37 -38.32 -11.03
CA ASP A 437 13.75 -37.22 -10.14
C ASP A 437 14.03 -35.87 -10.85
N PHE A 438 13.35 -35.61 -11.97
CA PHE A 438 13.45 -34.32 -12.64
C PHE A 438 12.48 -33.29 -12.06
N ASN A 439 12.98 -32.09 -11.78
CA ASN A 439 12.16 -30.94 -11.38
C ASN A 439 11.55 -30.27 -12.62
N GLY A 440 10.46 -29.51 -12.46
CA GLY A 440 9.82 -28.78 -13.58
C GLY A 440 10.79 -27.87 -14.35
N ALA A 441 11.72 -27.21 -13.64
CA ALA A 441 12.78 -26.42 -14.26
C ALA A 441 13.74 -27.26 -15.14
N GLN A 442 14.03 -28.50 -14.75
CA GLN A 442 14.89 -29.40 -15.51
C GLN A 442 14.17 -29.96 -16.73
N LEU A 443 12.88 -30.29 -16.63
CA LEU A 443 12.07 -30.69 -17.79
C LEU A 443 11.97 -29.56 -18.82
N LYS A 444 11.84 -28.32 -18.36
CA LYS A 444 11.94 -27.14 -19.25
C LYS A 444 13.32 -27.07 -19.92
N ALA A 445 14.40 -27.34 -19.18
CA ALA A 445 15.75 -27.35 -19.74
C ALA A 445 15.92 -28.46 -20.79
N VAL A 446 15.36 -29.65 -20.59
CA VAL A 446 15.36 -30.74 -21.59
C VAL A 446 14.72 -30.27 -22.90
N CYS A 447 13.56 -29.63 -22.83
CA CYS A 447 12.89 -29.07 -24.01
C CYS A 447 13.76 -28.04 -24.75
N VAL A 448 14.49 -27.19 -24.02
CA VAL A 448 15.39 -26.19 -24.62
C VAL A 448 16.61 -26.85 -25.26
N GLU A 449 17.24 -27.83 -24.59
CA GLU A 449 18.40 -28.54 -25.12
C GLU A 449 18.03 -29.38 -26.36
N ALA A 450 16.87 -30.04 -26.36
CA ALA A 450 16.36 -30.76 -27.53
C ALA A 450 16.19 -29.82 -28.74
N GLY A 451 15.64 -28.62 -28.52
CA GLY A 451 15.55 -27.60 -29.57
C GLY A 451 16.92 -27.12 -30.07
N MET A 452 17.90 -26.97 -29.18
CA MET A 452 19.27 -26.60 -29.56
C MET A 452 19.98 -27.71 -30.36
N LEU A 453 19.73 -28.97 -30.05
CA LEU A 453 20.26 -30.11 -30.82
C LEU A 453 19.64 -30.19 -32.20
N ALA A 454 18.33 -30.00 -32.29
CA ALA A 454 17.62 -29.91 -33.57
C ALA A 454 18.15 -28.75 -34.45
N LEU A 455 18.51 -27.62 -33.84
CA LEU A 455 19.16 -26.51 -34.55
C LEU A 455 20.58 -26.85 -35.03
N ARG A 456 21.38 -27.61 -34.25
CA ARG A 456 22.74 -28.00 -34.67
C ARG A 456 22.78 -28.94 -35.87
N ARG A 457 21.71 -29.70 -36.09
CA ARG A 457 21.53 -30.57 -37.26
C ARG A 457 20.82 -29.86 -38.43
N ASP A 458 20.60 -28.54 -38.33
CA ASP A 458 19.86 -27.72 -39.30
C ASP A 458 18.45 -28.26 -39.60
N ALA A 459 17.79 -28.91 -38.64
CA ALA A 459 16.43 -29.41 -38.80
C ALA A 459 15.37 -28.37 -38.38
N THR A 460 14.21 -28.43 -39.04
CA THR A 460 13.06 -27.56 -38.76
C THR A 460 12.09 -28.12 -37.71
N GLU A 461 12.25 -29.39 -37.37
CA GLU A 461 11.40 -30.15 -36.44
C GLU A 461 12.27 -30.83 -35.39
N VAL A 462 11.72 -31.03 -34.18
CA VAL A 462 12.38 -31.78 -33.10
C VAL A 462 11.86 -33.22 -33.10
N ASN A 463 12.78 -34.19 -33.13
CA ASN A 463 12.49 -35.62 -33.12
C ASN A 463 12.62 -36.19 -31.70
N HIS A 464 12.12 -37.42 -31.52
CA HIS A 464 12.21 -38.10 -30.23
C HIS A 464 13.67 -38.31 -29.76
N GLU A 465 14.59 -38.56 -30.69
CA GLU A 465 16.02 -38.74 -30.40
C GLU A 465 16.66 -37.49 -29.78
N ASP A 466 16.27 -36.28 -30.23
CA ASP A 466 16.81 -35.03 -29.68
C ASP A 466 16.40 -34.82 -28.22
N PHE A 467 15.19 -35.27 -27.85
CA PHE A 467 14.76 -35.25 -26.46
C PHE A 467 15.58 -36.24 -25.60
N ASN A 468 15.85 -37.44 -26.11
CA ASN A 468 16.68 -38.41 -25.41
C ASN A 468 18.11 -37.89 -25.19
N GLU A 469 18.73 -37.30 -26.22
CA GLU A 469 20.04 -36.66 -26.07
C GLU A 469 20.00 -35.45 -25.12
N GLY A 470 18.92 -34.65 -25.18
CA GLY A 470 18.69 -33.54 -24.27
C GLY A 470 18.61 -34.00 -22.80
N ILE A 471 17.92 -35.11 -22.52
CA ILE A 471 17.87 -35.72 -21.18
C ILE A 471 19.28 -36.09 -20.73
N ILE A 472 20.06 -36.77 -21.58
CA ILE A 472 21.44 -37.19 -21.25
C ILE A 472 22.31 -35.96 -20.93
N GLN A 473 22.21 -34.88 -21.70
CA GLN A 473 22.98 -33.66 -21.44
C GLN A 473 22.59 -32.97 -20.13
N VAL A 474 21.29 -32.89 -19.83
CA VAL A 474 20.81 -32.32 -18.56
C VAL A 474 21.25 -33.19 -17.37
N GLN A 475 21.22 -34.53 -17.52
CA GLN A 475 21.75 -35.44 -16.50
C GLN A 475 23.27 -35.35 -16.35
N ALA A 476 24.02 -35.19 -17.45
CA ALA A 476 25.48 -35.06 -17.43
C ALA A 476 25.91 -33.78 -16.70
N LYS A 477 25.21 -32.66 -16.91
CA LYS A 477 25.41 -31.42 -16.14
C LYS A 477 25.22 -31.62 -14.63
N LYS A 478 24.35 -32.56 -14.21
CA LYS A 478 24.17 -32.96 -12.80
C LYS A 478 25.33 -33.80 -12.25
N LYS A 479 25.97 -34.65 -13.09
CA LYS A 479 27.06 -35.56 -12.70
C LYS A 479 28.46 -34.98 -12.81
N ALA A 480 28.67 -33.93 -13.61
CA ALA A 480 29.98 -33.30 -13.82
C ALA A 480 30.62 -32.75 -12.52
N SER A 481 29.84 -32.58 -11.44
CA SER A 481 30.33 -32.18 -10.12
C SER A 481 30.95 -33.31 -9.29
N LEU A 482 30.90 -34.58 -9.70
CA LEU A 482 31.17 -35.73 -8.82
C LEU A 482 32.01 -36.89 -9.40
N ASN A 483 32.64 -36.74 -10.55
CA ASN A 483 33.48 -37.81 -11.13
C ASN A 483 34.99 -37.49 -11.01
N TYR A 484 35.52 -37.50 -9.79
CA TYR A 484 36.97 -37.54 -9.53
C TYR A 484 37.48 -38.90 -9.04
N TYR A 485 36.63 -39.92 -9.01
CA TYR A 485 37.04 -41.28 -8.66
C TYR A 485 36.60 -42.26 -9.75
N ALA A 486 37.56 -42.60 -10.61
CA ALA A 486 37.68 -43.90 -11.25
C ALA A 486 39.17 -44.22 -11.36
#